data_AF-A0A3A5QPC7-F1
#
_entry.id   AF-A0A3A5QPC7-F1
#
_cell.length_a   1.000
_cell.length_b   1.000
_cell.length_c   1.000
_cell.angle_alpha   90.00
_cell.angle_beta   90.00
_cell.angle_gamma   90.00
#
_symmetry.space_group_name_H-M   'P 1'
#
loop_
_entity.id
_entity.type
_entity.pdbx_description
1 polymer ?
#
loop_
_entity_poly.entity_id
_entity_poly.type
_entity_poly.pdbx_seq_one_letter_code
_entity_poly.pdbx_strand_id
1 'polypeptide(L)' 'MATTISVSEAAKLRKRWGNSPCDHPRELLVEYIDNFQSKTGEYVCPICGEFFDKEEKKELEKKRESTSSNK' A
#
# COMPACT_ATOMS: atom_id res chain seq x y z
N MET A 1 -14.31 -11.59 2.40
CA MET A 1 -13.29 -10.62 2.84
C MET A 1 -13.19 -9.58 1.73
N ALA A 2 -13.38 -8.29 2.01
CA ALA A 2 -13.33 -7.27 0.96
C ALA A 2 -11.89 -7.15 0.44
N THR A 3 -11.68 -7.41 -0.85
CA THR A 3 -10.37 -7.36 -1.52
C THR A 3 -10.06 -5.96 -2.08
N THR A 4 -10.83 -4.95 -1.67
CA THR A 4 -10.74 -3.58 -2.16
C THR A 4 -10.78 -2.57 -1.01
N ILE A 5 -10.01 -1.49 -1.15
CA ILE A 5 -9.99 -0.35 -0.20
C ILE A 5 -10.41 0.92 -0.91
N SER A 6 -11.24 1.71 -0.24
CA SER A 6 -11.64 3.05 -0.67
C SER A 6 -10.72 4.13 -0.10
N VAL A 7 -10.77 5.35 -0.66
CA VAL A 7 -9.96 6.48 -0.19
C VAL A 7 -10.19 6.78 1.30
N SER A 8 -11.42 6.58 1.76
CA SER A 8 -11.84 6.75 3.15
C SER A 8 -11.18 5.75 4.08
N GLU A 9 -11.07 4.49 3.65
CA GLU A 9 -10.39 3.41 4.38
C GLU A 9 -8.88 3.65 4.42
N ALA A 10 -8.27 3.98 3.28
CA ALA A 10 -6.85 4.30 3.18
C ALA A 10 -6.46 5.48 4.09
N ALA A 11 -7.27 6.54 4.12
CA ALA A 11 -7.05 7.69 4.99
C ALA A 11 -7.14 7.34 6.49
N LYS A 12 -8.08 6.45 6.87
CA LYS A 12 -8.19 5.95 8.26
C LYS A 12 -6.97 5.10 8.63
N LEU A 13 -6.52 4.24 7.74
CA LEU A 13 -5.33 3.41 7.94
C LEU A 13 -4.09 4.28 8.11
N ARG A 14 -3.86 5.26 7.24
CA ARG A 14 -2.75 6.23 7.38
C ARG A 14 -2.77 6.95 8.73
N LYS A 15 -3.95 7.43 9.15
CA LYS A 15 -4.11 8.08 10.46
C LYS A 15 -3.84 7.13 11.63
N ARG A 16 -4.30 5.88 11.54
CA ARG A 16 -4.13 4.87 12.60
C ARG A 16 -2.70 4.35 12.67
N TRP A 17 -2.04 4.22 11.53
CA TRP A 17 -0.71 3.66 11.39
C TRP A 17 0.39 4.62 11.85
N GLY A 18 0.16 5.93 11.69
CA GLY A 18 0.94 6.96 12.38
C GLY A 18 2.45 6.96 12.05
N ASN A 19 2.82 6.53 10.84
CA ASN A 19 4.22 6.49 10.35
C ASN A 19 5.08 5.35 10.93
N SER A 20 4.49 4.22 11.32
CA SER A 20 5.30 3.03 11.66
C SER A 20 5.96 2.42 10.41
N PRO A 21 7.14 1.79 10.51
CA PRO A 21 7.72 1.07 9.38
C PRO A 21 6.77 -0.07 8.99
N CYS A 22 6.25 -0.01 7.77
CA CYS A 22 5.43 -1.07 7.20
C CYS A 22 6.26 -1.79 6.14
N ASP A 23 6.31 -3.11 6.23
CA ASP A 23 7.07 -3.94 5.29
C ASP A 23 6.39 -4.11 3.92
N HIS A 24 5.26 -3.43 3.73
CA HIS A 24 4.40 -3.44 2.53
C HIS A 24 4.42 -4.79 1.78
N PRO A 25 4.10 -5.91 2.46
CA PRO A 25 4.22 -7.21 1.85
C PRO A 25 3.27 -7.30 0.65
N ARG A 26 3.83 -7.70 -0.49
CA ARG A 26 3.17 -7.76 -1.81
C ARG A 26 1.84 -8.51 -1.79
N GLU A 27 1.74 -9.52 -0.93
CA GLU A 27 0.55 -10.36 -0.75
C GLU A 27 -0.63 -9.66 -0.07
N LEU A 28 -0.37 -8.55 0.65
CA LEU A 28 -1.40 -7.81 1.37
C LEU A 28 -1.92 -6.61 0.58
N LEU A 29 -1.30 -6.24 -0.54
CA LEU A 29 -1.77 -5.16 -1.40
C LEU A 29 -3.16 -5.49 -1.96
N VAL A 30 -4.14 -4.65 -1.64
CA VAL A 30 -5.52 -4.79 -2.13
C VAL A 30 -5.80 -3.77 -3.23
N GLU A 31 -6.76 -4.05 -4.11
CA GLU A 31 -7.10 -3.12 -5.19
C GLU A 31 -7.71 -1.83 -4.62
N TYR A 32 -7.21 -0.68 -5.05
CA TYR A 32 -7.82 0.59 -4.74
C TYR A 32 -9.05 0.82 -5.62
N ILE A 33 -10.14 1.24 -4.98
CA ILE A 33 -11.37 1.66 -5.65
C ILE A 33 -11.65 3.11 -5.30
N ASP A 34 -12.00 3.90 -6.31
CA ASP A 34 -12.46 5.25 -6.09
C ASP A 34 -13.84 5.27 -5.40
N ASN A 35 -14.30 6.44 -4.93
CA ASN A 35 -15.65 6.66 -4.40
C ASN A 35 -16.76 6.12 -5.33
N PHE A 36 -16.50 6.04 -6.63
CA PHE A 36 -17.44 5.47 -7.60
C PHE A 36 -17.35 3.93 -7.75
N GLN A 37 -16.68 3.22 -6.83
CA GLN A 37 -16.38 1.77 -6.93
C GLN A 37 -15.67 1.38 -8.24
N SER A 38 -15.02 2.34 -8.87
CA SER A 38 -14.27 2.11 -10.10
C SER A 38 -12.86 1.67 -9.73
N LYS A 39 -12.44 0.53 -10.28
CA LYS A 39 -11.06 0.04 -10.17
C LYS A 39 -10.15 0.98 -10.94
N THR A 40 -9.31 1.72 -10.24
CA THR A 40 -8.30 2.57 -10.90
C THR A 40 -7.08 1.75 -11.33
N GLY A 41 -6.93 0.51 -10.81
CA GLY A 41 -5.80 -0.37 -11.12
C GLY A 41 -4.58 -0.14 -10.23
N GLU A 42 -4.71 0.77 -9.27
CA GLU A 42 -3.76 1.00 -8.18
C GLU A 42 -3.99 -0.02 -7.07
N TYR A 43 -2.97 -0.21 -6.25
CA TYR A 43 -3.03 -1.07 -5.08
C TYR A 43 -2.81 -0.23 -3.83
N VAL A 44 -3.32 -0.70 -2.71
CA VAL A 44 -3.17 -0.02 -1.43
C VAL A 44 -2.91 -1.04 -0.35
N CYS A 45 -2.03 -0.71 0.58
CA CYS A 45 -1.73 -1.58 1.69
C CYS A 45 -2.81 -1.42 2.78
N PRO A 46 -3.52 -2.48 3.17
CA PRO A 46 -4.56 -2.46 4.19
C PRO A 46 -4.00 -2.30 5.62
N ILE A 47 -2.68 -2.26 5.78
CA ILE A 47 -2.01 -2.07 7.07
C ILE A 47 -1.73 -0.59 7.32
N CYS A 48 -1.06 0.08 6.38
CA CYS A 48 -0.62 1.46 6.53
C CYS A 48 -1.46 2.48 5.74
N GLY A 49 -2.27 2.03 4.78
CA GLY A 49 -3.03 2.91 3.88
C GLY A 49 -2.18 3.61 2.82
N GLU A 50 -1.01 3.08 2.50
CA GLU A 50 -0.14 3.59 1.45
C GLU A 50 -0.51 3.01 0.09
N PHE A 51 -0.48 3.86 -0.94
CA PHE A 51 -0.83 3.52 -2.31
C PHE A 51 0.42 3.06 -3.04
N PHE A 52 0.25 2.05 -3.90
CA PHE A 52 1.32 1.47 -4.67
C PHE A 52 0.85 1.17 -6.08
N ASP A 53 1.57 1.72 -7.03
CA ASP A 53 1.49 1.33 -8.42
C ASP A 53 2.28 0.04 -8.66
N LYS A 54 2.05 -0.59 -9.81
CA LYS A 54 2.88 -1.72 -10.26
C LYS A 54 4.36 -1.36 -10.32
N GLU A 55 4.67 -0.13 -10.73
CA GLU A 55 6.04 0.38 -10.83
C GLU A 55 6.63 0.67 -9.44
N GLU A 56 5.88 1.35 -8.59
CA GLU A 56 6.32 1.70 -7.23
C GLU A 56 6.60 0.46 -6.39
N LYS A 57 5.75 -0.56 -6.52
CA LYS A 57 5.99 -1.88 -5.93
C LYS A 57 7.30 -2.51 -6.38
N LYS A 58 7.62 -2.44 -7.68
CA LYS A 58 8.87 -2.99 -8.23
C LYS A 58 10.09 -2.20 -7.73
N GLU A 59 9.96 -0.89 -7.60
CA GLU A 59 10.98 -0.01 -7.04
C GLU A 59 11.22 -0.27 -5.54
N LEU A 60 10.16 -0.51 -4.75
CA LEU A 60 10.25 -0.91 -3.34
C LEU A 60 10.97 -2.23 -3.17
N GLU A 61 10.68 -3.22 -4.02
CA GLU A 61 11.40 -4.50 -4.02
C GLU A 61 12.90 -4.32 -4.29
N LYS A 62 13.25 -3.37 -5.16
CA LYS A 62 14.66 -3.04 -5.47
C LYS A 62 15.32 -2.23 -4.34
N LYS A 63 14.58 -1.32 -3.71
CA LYS A 63 15.04 -0.49 -2.60
C LYS A 63 15.27 -1.30 -1.33
N ARG A 64 14.44 -2.30 -1.02
CA ARG A 64 14.67 -3.20 0.13
C ARG A 64 15.95 -4.01 -0.04
N GLU A 65 16.27 -4.46 -1.26
CA GLU A 65 17.54 -5.15 -1.54
C GLU A 65 18.76 -4.23 -1.35
N SER A 66 18.55 -2.92 -1.52
CA SER A 66 19.61 -1.90 -1.41
C SER A 66 19.73 -1.28 -0.01
N THR A 67 18.67 -1.31 0.81
CA THR A 67 18.62 -0.61 2.11
C THR A 67 19.03 -1.50 3.29
N SER A 68 19.14 -2.82 3.11
CA SER A 68 19.55 -3.74 4.19
C SER A 68 21.07 -3.74 4.48
N SER A 69 21.86 -2.84 3.89
CA SER A 69 23.32 -2.76 4.11
C SER A 69 23.75 -1.38 4.61
N ASN A 70 23.19 -0.89 5.72
CA ASN A 70 23.95 0.02 6.58
C ASN A 70 23.43 0.04 8.02
N LYS A 71 23.86 -0.92 8.85
CA LYS A 71 24.37 -0.64 10.20
C LYS A 71 25.14 -1.84 10.76
#